data_AF-A0A4U0X489-F1
#
_entry.id   AF-A0A4U0X489-F1
#
_cell.length_a   1.000
_cell.length_b   1.000
_cell.length_c   1.000
_cell.angle_alpha   90.00
_cell.angle_beta   90.00
_cell.angle_gamma   90.00
#
_symmetry.space_group_name_H-M   'P 1'
#
loop_
_entity.id
_entity.type
_entity.pdbx_description
1 polymer ?
#
loop_
_entity_poly.entity_id
_entity_poly.type
_entity_poly.pdbx_seq_one_letter_code
_entity_poly.pdbx_strand_id
1 'polypeptide(L)'
;MKISVLTSVGSLCTHATVSSPFVASSATTALIYAIHRCTPPSLSAIKLVKNHTSVPVLANGDVFSLSDVHKIIEETGVDGVMAARGLLENPALFAGYTSTPTEAVTNFMNNAMRCPLPHKLLLHHLSEMTGTLLTKKERAKMMDCRDTIALIDWLDENIGIQRPI
;
A
#
# COMPACT_ATOMS: atom_id res chain seq x y z
N MET A 1 -16.34 18.25 -10.03
CA MET A 1 -16.14 16.81 -9.77
C MET A 1 -14.70 16.47 -10.11
N LYS A 2 -13.93 15.85 -9.21
CA LYS A 2 -12.55 15.39 -9.50
C LYS A 2 -12.61 13.92 -9.89
N ILE A 3 -12.07 13.56 -11.05
CA ILE A 3 -12.02 12.17 -11.53
C ILE A 3 -10.55 11.76 -11.60
N SER A 4 -10.22 10.62 -10.98
CA SER A 4 -8.89 10.01 -11.06
C SER A 4 -8.98 8.67 -11.76
N VAL A 5 -8.06 8.39 -12.68
CA VAL A 5 -8.03 7.12 -13.43
C VAL A 5 -6.82 6.31 -13.02
N LEU A 6 -7.02 5.06 -12.60
CA LEU A 6 -5.94 4.09 -12.35
C LEU A 6 -5.77 3.20 -13.58
N THR A 7 -4.59 3.24 -14.19
CA THR A 7 -4.30 2.46 -15.42
C THR A 7 -2.97 1.71 -15.33
N SER A 8 -2.88 0.54 -15.97
CA SER A 8 -1.62 -0.19 -16.10
C SER A 8 -0.81 0.32 -17.31
N VAL A 9 0.52 0.34 -17.20
CA VAL A 9 1.42 0.62 -18.33
C VAL A 9 1.30 -0.44 -19.42
N GLY A 10 1.00 -1.70 -19.08
CA GLY A 10 0.85 -2.78 -20.06
C GLY A 10 -0.24 -2.51 -21.10
N SER A 11 -1.29 -1.79 -20.72
CA SER A 11 -2.35 -1.33 -21.63
C SER A 11 -1.97 -0.10 -22.46
N LEU A 12 -0.88 0.60 -22.12
CA LEU A 12 -0.39 1.79 -22.81
C LEU A 12 0.71 1.47 -23.84
N CYS A 13 1.51 0.41 -23.62
CA CYS A 13 2.66 0.07 -24.46
C CYS A 13 2.37 -0.83 -25.67
N THR A 14 1.20 -1.49 -25.76
CA THR A 14 0.84 -2.32 -26.93
C THR A 14 0.50 -1.51 -28.18
N HIS A 15 0.35 -0.20 -28.05
CA HIS A 15 0.27 0.72 -29.16
C HIS A 15 1.38 1.76 -29.00
N ALA A 16 2.24 1.91 -30.01
CA ALA A 16 3.21 3.00 -30.13
C ALA A 16 2.54 4.37 -30.34
N THR A 17 1.49 4.64 -29.57
CA THR A 17 0.71 5.86 -29.47
C THR A 17 0.45 6.08 -27.99
N VAL A 18 1.45 6.63 -27.29
CA VAL A 18 1.27 7.33 -26.01
C VAL A 18 0.54 8.67 -26.25
N SER A 19 -0.49 8.61 -27.09
CA SER A 19 -1.32 9.70 -27.57
C SER A 19 -2.78 9.28 -27.62
N SER A 20 -3.16 8.15 -27.01
CA SER A 20 -4.56 7.82 -26.77
C SER A 20 -5.15 8.86 -25.81
N PRO A 21 -6.02 9.78 -26.29
CA PRO A 21 -6.59 10.86 -25.49
C PRO A 21 -7.67 10.35 -24.51
N PHE A 22 -7.82 9.02 -24.38
CA PHE A 22 -8.94 8.41 -23.68
C PHE A 22 -8.83 8.48 -22.15
N VAL A 23 -7.62 8.55 -21.60
CA VAL A 23 -7.41 8.62 -20.14
C VAL A 23 -7.54 10.06 -19.61
N ALA A 24 -7.42 11.08 -20.48
CA ALA A 24 -7.13 12.46 -20.07
C ALA A 24 -8.23 13.50 -20.36
N SER A 25 -9.28 13.21 -21.14
CA SER A 25 -10.23 14.30 -21.50
C SER A 25 -11.11 14.78 -20.34
N SER A 26 -11.33 13.94 -19.32
CA SER A 26 -12.20 14.26 -18.18
C SER A 26 -11.54 14.03 -16.81
N ALA A 27 -10.31 13.52 -16.78
CA ALA A 27 -9.61 13.22 -15.53
C ALA A 27 -8.85 14.46 -15.02
N THR A 28 -8.98 14.74 -13.73
CA THR A 28 -8.21 15.80 -13.06
C THR A 28 -6.86 15.29 -12.57
N THR A 29 -6.68 13.97 -12.46
CA THR A 29 -5.45 13.30 -11.99
C THR A 29 -5.34 11.92 -12.62
N ALA A 30 -4.15 11.52 -13.04
CA ALA A 30 -3.87 10.18 -13.53
C ALA A 30 -3.06 9.40 -12.47
N LEU A 31 -3.55 8.22 -12.11
CA LEU A 31 -2.83 7.25 -11.31
C LEU A 31 -2.26 6.20 -12.27
N ILE A 32 -0.94 6.10 -12.35
CA ILE A 32 -0.28 5.18 -13.28
C ILE A 32 0.35 4.05 -12.49
N TYR A 33 -0.16 2.85 -12.76
CA TYR A 33 0.33 1.61 -12.21
C TYR A 33 1.27 0.95 -13.22
N ALA A 34 2.55 0.78 -12.88
CA ALA A 34 3.54 0.26 -13.83
C ALA A 34 3.87 -1.22 -13.65
N ILE A 35 2.93 -1.99 -13.09
CA ILE A 35 3.12 -3.42 -12.87
C ILE A 35 2.21 -4.21 -13.82
N HIS A 36 2.83 -5.05 -14.64
CA HIS A 36 2.21 -6.28 -15.13
C HIS A 36 2.61 -7.38 -14.14
N ARG A 37 1.68 -8.23 -13.72
CA ARG A 37 1.91 -9.22 -12.65
C ARG A 37 3.23 -9.97 -12.88
N CYS A 38 4.07 -9.99 -11.85
CA CYS A 38 5.37 -10.68 -11.80
C CYS A 38 6.57 -10.02 -12.51
N THR A 39 6.50 -8.75 -12.92
CA THR A 39 7.71 -8.00 -13.35
C THR A 39 7.94 -6.76 -12.49
N PRO A 40 9.21 -6.34 -12.28
CA PRO A 40 9.51 -5.10 -11.57
C PRO A 40 8.88 -3.90 -12.29
N PRO A 41 8.55 -2.82 -11.56
CA PRO A 41 7.93 -1.64 -12.13
C PRO A 41 8.84 -0.98 -13.17
N SER A 42 8.29 -0.70 -14.35
CA SER A 42 9.03 0.00 -15.41
C SER A 42 9.04 1.51 -15.15
N LEU A 43 10.08 2.00 -14.48
CA LEU A 43 10.28 3.43 -14.21
C LEU A 43 10.43 4.25 -15.50
N SER A 44 11.04 3.68 -16.54
CA SER A 44 11.17 4.33 -17.85
C SER A 44 9.82 4.59 -18.51
N ALA A 45 8.87 3.67 -18.39
CA ALA A 45 7.54 3.85 -18.93
C ALA A 45 6.72 4.87 -18.12
N ILE A 46 6.85 4.88 -16.79
CA ILE A 46 6.23 5.94 -15.95
C ILE A 46 6.74 7.31 -16.38
N LYS A 47 8.07 7.46 -16.52
CA LYS A 47 8.71 8.69 -16.98
C LYS A 47 8.20 9.13 -18.35
N LEU A 48 8.05 8.18 -19.28
CA LEU A 48 7.50 8.46 -20.60
C LEU A 48 6.09 9.05 -20.51
N VAL A 49 5.20 8.47 -19.69
CA VAL A 49 3.85 9.00 -19.53
C VAL A 49 3.87 10.36 -18.81
N LYS A 50 4.70 10.54 -17.78
CA LYS A 50 4.85 11.84 -17.11
C LYS A 50 5.26 12.95 -18.09
N ASN A 51 6.15 12.65 -19.02
CA ASN A 51 6.60 13.60 -20.05
C ASN A 51 5.53 13.92 -21.12
N HIS A 52 4.55 13.04 -21.34
CA HIS A 52 3.53 13.16 -22.38
C HIS A 52 2.14 13.55 -21.84
N THR A 53 2.02 13.83 -20.54
CA THR A 53 0.75 14.18 -19.90
C THR A 53 0.86 15.50 -19.16
N SER A 54 -0.20 16.31 -19.22
CA SER A 54 -0.31 17.58 -18.51
C SER A 54 -1.03 17.45 -17.16
N VAL A 55 -1.65 16.30 -16.89
CA VAL A 55 -2.32 16.01 -15.62
C VAL A 55 -1.32 15.49 -14.59
N PRO A 56 -1.56 15.67 -13.28
CA PRO A 56 -0.73 15.08 -12.25
C PRO A 56 -0.72 13.55 -12.37
N VAL A 57 0.47 12.96 -12.31
CA VAL A 57 0.76 11.52 -12.39
C VAL A 57 1.26 11.05 -11.04
N LEU A 58 0.60 10.03 -10.48
CA LEU A 58 1.11 9.30 -9.32
C LEU A 58 1.59 7.92 -9.74
N ALA A 59 2.84 7.57 -9.37
CA ALA A 59 3.39 6.25 -9.61
C ALA A 59 2.93 5.26 -8.54
N ASN A 60 2.52 4.05 -8.94
CA ASN A 60 2.19 2.98 -7.98
C ASN A 60 3.00 1.72 -8.26
N GLY A 61 3.78 1.26 -7.28
CA GLY A 61 4.53 0.00 -7.33
C GLY A 61 5.83 -0.02 -6.51
N ASP A 62 6.10 -1.15 -5.86
CA ASP A 62 7.34 -1.51 -5.14
C ASP A 62 7.95 -0.45 -4.22
N VAL A 63 7.08 0.16 -3.40
CA VAL A 63 7.47 1.11 -2.36
C VAL A 63 7.37 0.41 -1.01
N PHE A 64 8.52 0.19 -0.36
CA PHE A 64 8.63 -0.41 0.98
C PHE A 64 9.38 0.49 1.96
N SER A 65 9.97 1.58 1.47
CA SER A 65 10.71 2.57 2.25
C SER A 65 10.48 3.98 1.71
N LEU A 66 10.73 5.00 2.54
CA LEU A 66 10.77 6.38 2.05
C LEU A 66 11.87 6.60 1.01
N SER A 67 12.99 5.85 1.07
CA SER A 67 14.01 5.91 0.02
C SER A 67 13.49 5.46 -1.34
N ASP A 68 12.62 4.46 -1.39
CA ASP A 68 12.00 4.02 -2.66
C ASP A 68 11.13 5.13 -3.25
N VAL A 69 10.40 5.86 -2.41
CA VAL A 69 9.59 7.02 -2.83
C VAL A 69 10.48 8.08 -3.48
N HIS A 70 11.56 8.49 -2.80
CA HIS A 70 12.46 9.52 -3.32
C HIS A 70 13.11 9.07 -4.63
N LYS A 71 13.56 7.82 -4.71
CA LYS A 71 14.15 7.24 -5.92
C LYS A 71 13.16 7.27 -7.10
N ILE A 72 11.91 6.86 -6.88
CA ILE A 72 10.89 6.87 -7.93
C ILE A 72 10.63 8.30 -8.40
N ILE A 73 10.51 9.26 -7.50
CA ILE A 73 10.27 10.66 -7.83
C ILE A 73 11.47 11.24 -8.61
N GLU A 74 12.69 11.01 -8.15
CA GLU A 74 13.91 11.50 -8.80
C GLU A 74 14.09 10.93 -10.22
N GLU A 75 13.86 9.63 -10.39
CA GLU A 75 14.05 8.98 -11.70
C GLU A 75 12.96 9.35 -12.72
N THR A 76 11.71 9.47 -12.27
CA THR A 76 10.54 9.57 -13.16
C THR A 76 9.94 10.96 -13.26
N GLY A 77 10.17 11.84 -12.27
CA GLY A 77 9.60 13.19 -12.21
C GLY A 77 8.10 13.22 -11.92
N VAL A 78 7.50 12.14 -11.40
CA VAL A 78 6.08 12.06 -11.05
C VAL A 78 5.70 13.02 -9.91
N ASP A 79 4.43 13.40 -9.83
CA ASP A 79 3.92 14.35 -8.83
C ASP A 79 3.69 13.70 -7.46
N GLY A 80 3.81 12.37 -7.39
CA GLY A 80 3.76 11.62 -6.15
C GLY A 80 3.75 10.12 -6.38
N VAL A 81 3.67 9.39 -5.26
CA VAL A 81 3.80 7.94 -5.24
C VAL A 81 2.69 7.33 -4.37
N MET A 82 2.17 6.19 -4.80
CA MET A 82 1.23 5.37 -4.07
C MET A 82 1.89 4.03 -3.73
N ALA A 83 1.63 3.54 -2.53
CA ALA A 83 2.08 2.25 -2.05
C ALA A 83 0.85 1.39 -1.69
N ALA A 84 0.95 0.08 -1.91
CA ALA A 84 -0.08 -0.86 -1.49
C ALA A 84 0.50 -1.92 -0.55
N ARG A 85 1.43 -2.76 -1.04
CA ARG A 85 2.05 -3.82 -0.25
C ARG A 85 2.88 -3.28 0.92
N GLY A 86 3.71 -2.26 0.69
CA GLY A 86 4.48 -1.64 1.77
C GLY A 86 3.61 -1.02 2.88
N LEU A 87 2.42 -0.50 2.57
CA LEU A 87 1.48 -0.02 3.59
C LEU A 87 0.77 -1.14 4.35
N LEU A 88 0.57 -2.29 3.70
CA LEU A 88 0.00 -3.47 4.34
C LEU A 88 0.99 -4.08 5.36
N GLU A 89 2.29 -4.06 5.03
CA GLU A 89 3.38 -4.50 5.91
C GLU A 89 3.71 -3.46 6.99
N ASN A 90 3.65 -2.16 6.66
CA ASN A 90 3.90 -1.06 7.56
C ASN A 90 2.96 0.13 7.29
N PRO A 91 1.85 0.28 8.03
CA PRO A 91 0.92 1.40 7.86
C PRO A 91 1.56 2.76 8.20
N ALA A 92 2.65 2.79 8.97
CA ALA A 92 3.37 4.00 9.35
C ALA A 92 4.52 4.35 8.39
N LEU A 93 4.59 3.69 7.22
CA LEU A 93 5.63 3.90 6.20
C LEU A 93 5.85 5.38 5.86
N PHE A 94 4.78 6.11 5.57
CA PHE A 94 4.87 7.53 5.19
C PHE A 94 5.12 8.48 6.37
N ALA A 95 5.00 7.99 7.61
CA ALA A 95 5.43 8.72 8.80
C ALA A 95 6.95 8.55 9.07
N GLY A 96 7.67 7.81 8.23
CA GLY A 96 9.12 7.63 8.33
C GLY A 96 9.57 6.46 9.19
N TYR A 97 8.64 5.61 9.62
CA TYR A 97 8.97 4.40 10.36
C TYR A 97 9.49 3.31 9.41
N THR A 98 10.54 2.60 9.84
CA THR A 98 11.08 1.45 9.11
C THR A 98 10.30 0.17 9.36
N SER A 99 9.55 0.10 10.47
CA SER A 99 8.67 -1.01 10.85
C SER A 99 7.38 -0.48 11.48
N THR A 100 6.37 -1.33 11.58
CA THR A 100 5.08 -0.97 12.19
C THR A 100 5.26 -0.65 13.68
N PRO A 101 4.97 0.58 14.14
CA PRO A 101 4.95 0.86 15.57
C PRO A 101 3.74 0.18 16.23
N THR A 102 3.87 -0.26 17.48
CA THR A 102 2.78 -0.87 18.26
C THR A 102 1.54 0.02 18.35
N GLU A 103 1.74 1.34 18.35
CA GLU A 103 0.65 2.33 18.31
C GLU A 103 -0.19 2.20 17.03
N ALA A 104 0.41 1.92 15.88
CA ALA A 104 -0.33 1.70 14.63
C ALA A 104 -1.19 0.44 14.68
N VAL A 105 -0.69 -0.63 15.31
CA VAL A 105 -1.47 -1.87 15.55
C VAL A 105 -2.63 -1.58 16.50
N THR A 106 -2.38 -0.85 17.58
CA THR A 106 -3.39 -0.43 18.56
C THR A 106 -4.49 0.41 17.89
N ASN A 107 -4.12 1.41 17.09
CA ASN A 107 -5.04 2.26 16.36
C ASN A 107 -5.86 1.46 15.33
N PHE A 108 -5.23 0.50 14.65
CA PHE A 108 -5.93 -0.40 13.74
C PHE A 108 -6.98 -1.24 14.49
N MET A 109 -6.62 -1.84 15.63
CA MET A 109 -7.56 -2.61 16.45
C MET A 109 -8.70 -1.76 17.00
N ASN A 110 -8.42 -0.55 17.49
CA ASN A 110 -9.45 0.40 17.92
C ASN A 110 -10.48 0.70 16.82
N ASN A 111 -10.00 0.92 15.59
CA ASN A 111 -10.88 1.16 14.45
C ASN A 111 -11.63 -0.10 14.03
N ALA A 112 -10.99 -1.27 14.06
CA ALA A 112 -11.63 -2.55 13.75
C ALA A 112 -12.72 -2.92 14.75
N MET A 113 -12.60 -2.56 16.03
CA MET A 113 -13.68 -2.77 17.00
C MET A 113 -14.87 -1.83 16.78
N ARG A 114 -14.62 -0.59 16.33
CA ARG A 114 -15.67 0.38 15.98
C ARG A 114 -16.39 0.03 14.68
N CYS A 115 -15.68 -0.55 13.72
CA CYS A 115 -16.21 -1.01 12.45
C CYS A 115 -15.77 -2.46 12.23
N PRO A 116 -16.51 -3.44 12.77
CA PRO A 116 -16.11 -4.85 12.74
C PRO A 116 -15.83 -5.37 11.34
N LEU A 117 -14.63 -5.90 11.16
CA LEU A 117 -14.23 -6.63 9.97
C LEU A 117 -14.53 -8.13 10.16
N PRO A 118 -14.75 -8.89 9.07
CA PRO A 118 -14.73 -10.34 9.15
C PRO A 118 -13.42 -10.83 9.79
N HIS A 119 -13.51 -11.73 10.78
CA HIS A 119 -12.36 -12.16 11.59
C HIS A 119 -11.14 -12.60 10.77
N LYS A 120 -11.36 -13.33 9.67
CA LYS A 120 -10.27 -13.75 8.77
C LYS A 120 -9.54 -12.57 8.11
N LEU A 121 -10.27 -11.50 7.78
CA LEU A 121 -9.68 -10.31 7.20
C LEU A 121 -8.89 -9.52 8.25
N LEU A 122 -9.41 -9.44 9.47
CA LEU A 122 -8.70 -8.87 10.62
C LEU A 122 -7.37 -9.60 10.87
N LEU A 123 -7.40 -10.93 10.95
CA LEU A 123 -6.21 -11.77 11.08
C LEU A 123 -5.21 -11.53 9.94
N HIS A 124 -5.67 -11.48 8.69
CA HIS A 124 -4.80 -11.23 7.55
C HIS A 124 -4.08 -9.87 7.68
N HIS A 125 -4.81 -8.78 7.96
CA HIS A 125 -4.19 -7.46 8.12
C HIS A 125 -3.17 -7.42 9.26
N LEU A 126 -3.50 -8.00 10.42
CA LEU A 126 -2.58 -8.10 11.54
C LEU A 126 -1.34 -8.91 11.18
N SER A 127 -1.53 -10.06 10.54
CA SER A 127 -0.46 -10.94 10.07
C SER A 127 0.54 -10.25 9.15
N GLU A 128 0.06 -9.39 8.25
CA GLU A 128 0.94 -8.61 7.37
C GLU A 128 1.61 -7.46 8.13
N MET A 129 0.86 -6.65 8.90
CA MET A 129 1.40 -5.47 9.55
C MET A 129 2.36 -5.79 10.71
N THR A 130 2.17 -6.93 11.39
CA THR A 130 3.05 -7.39 12.49
C THR A 130 4.16 -8.31 11.99
N GLY A 131 4.37 -8.42 10.67
CA GLY A 131 5.35 -9.33 10.08
C GLY A 131 6.79 -9.09 10.54
N THR A 132 7.14 -7.85 10.85
CA THR A 132 8.46 -7.47 11.40
C THR A 132 8.53 -7.53 12.93
N LEU A 133 7.38 -7.56 13.61
CA LEU A 133 7.27 -7.58 15.08
C LEU A 133 7.27 -9.00 15.64
N LEU A 134 6.77 -9.97 14.86
CA LEU A 134 6.56 -11.34 15.29
C LEU A 134 7.47 -12.32 14.54
N THR A 135 7.90 -13.36 15.24
CA THR A 135 8.50 -14.53 14.60
C THR A 135 7.45 -15.31 13.81
N LYS A 136 7.91 -16.13 12.85
CA LYS A 136 7.04 -17.04 12.08
C LYS A 136 6.18 -17.95 12.97
N LYS A 137 6.71 -18.35 14.14
CA LYS A 137 6.00 -19.23 15.09
C LYS A 137 4.91 -18.47 15.85
N GLU A 138 5.17 -17.24 16.26
CA GLU A 138 4.17 -16.37 16.90
C GLU A 138 3.06 -15.99 15.92
N ARG A 139 3.43 -15.62 14.69
CA ARG A 139 2.45 -15.35 13.63
C ARG A 139 1.54 -16.56 13.36
N ALA A 140 2.09 -17.78 13.36
CA ALA A 140 1.29 -19.00 13.22
C ALA A 140 0.30 -19.19 14.38
N LYS A 141 0.69 -18.87 15.62
CA LYS A 141 -0.22 -18.90 16.78
C LYS A 141 -1.32 -17.85 16.65
N MET A 142 -0.98 -16.64 16.25
CA MET A 142 -1.97 -15.57 15.99
C MET A 142 -2.99 -16.00 14.94
N MET A 143 -2.56 -16.69 13.87
CA MET A 143 -3.46 -17.22 12.83
C MET A 143 -4.36 -18.36 13.30
N ASP A 144 -4.05 -18.99 14.44
CA ASP A 144 -4.90 -20.03 15.03
C ASP A 144 -6.00 -19.45 15.95
N CYS A 145 -5.94 -18.16 16.30
CA CYS A 145 -6.97 -17.48 17.07
C CYS A 145 -8.33 -17.55 16.32
N ARG A 146 -9.35 -18.15 16.95
CA ARG A 146 -10.66 -18.41 16.30
C ARG A 146 -11.67 -17.30 16.46
N ASP A 147 -11.47 -16.44 17.45
CA ASP A 147 -12.32 -15.31 17.76
C ASP A 147 -11.48 -14.06 18.05
N THR A 148 -12.13 -12.91 18.02
CA THR A 148 -11.49 -11.61 18.17
C THR A 148 -11.04 -11.34 19.61
N ILE A 149 -11.68 -11.95 20.61
CA ILE A 149 -11.34 -11.75 22.03
C ILE A 149 -9.99 -12.41 22.32
N ALA A 150 -9.86 -13.69 21.97
CA ALA A 150 -8.60 -14.43 22.09
C ALA A 150 -7.47 -13.78 21.31
N LEU A 151 -7.78 -13.15 20.17
CA LEU A 151 -6.82 -12.38 19.39
C LEU A 151 -6.35 -11.11 20.11
N ILE A 152 -7.26 -10.35 20.74
CA ILE A 152 -6.90 -9.17 21.53
C ILE A 152 -6.01 -9.54 22.71
N ASP A 153 -6.37 -10.59 23.45
CA ASP A 153 -5.56 -11.09 24.57
C ASP A 153 -4.16 -11.51 24.09
N TRP A 154 -4.09 -12.22 22.97
CA TRP A 154 -2.82 -12.64 22.38
C TRP A 154 -1.94 -11.45 21.95
N LEU A 155 -2.54 -10.42 21.34
CA LEU A 155 -1.80 -9.22 20.91
C LEU A 155 -1.29 -8.40 22.11
N ASP A 156 -2.07 -8.29 23.18
CA ASP A 156 -1.68 -7.62 24.43
C ASP A 156 -0.46 -8.30 25.05
N GLU A 157 -0.49 -9.64 25.17
CA GLU A 157 0.61 -10.42 25.75
C GLU A 157 1.90 -10.42 24.91
N ASN A 158 1.80 -10.44 23.58
CA ASN A 158 2.96 -10.66 22.70
C ASN A 158 3.51 -9.37 22.07
N ILE A 159 2.67 -8.35 21.86
CA ILE A 159 3.06 -7.09 21.19
C ILE A 159 2.89 -5.88 22.13
N GLY A 160 2.17 -6.03 23.24
CA GLY A 160 1.93 -4.95 24.21
C GLY A 160 0.99 -3.86 23.66
N ILE A 161 -0.06 -4.27 22.94
CA ILE A 161 -1.07 -3.31 22.47
C ILE A 161 -1.90 -2.77 23.64
N GLN A 162 -2.33 -1.51 23.58
CA GLN A 162 -3.36 -1.06 24.51
C GLN A 162 -4.69 -1.70 24.10
N ARG A 163 -5.38 -2.32 25.07
CA ARG A 163 -6.67 -2.97 24.81
C ARG A 163 -7.66 -1.96 24.22
N PRO A 164 -8.32 -2.31 23.10
CA PRO A 164 -9.35 -1.44 22.54
C PRO A 164 -10.49 -1.21 23.51
N ILE A 165 -10.98 0.03 23.54
CA ILE A 165 -12.13 0.48 24.35
C ILE A 165 -13.40 0.45 23.50
#